data_AF-A0A3D0NMR6-F1
#
_entry.id   AF-A0A3D0NMR6-F1
#
_cell.length_a   1.000
_cell.length_b   1.000
_cell.length_c   1.000
_cell.angle_alpha   90.00
_cell.angle_beta   90.00
_cell.angle_gamma   90.00
#
_symmetry.space_group_name_H-M   'P 1'
#
loop_
_entity.id
_entity.type
_entity.pdbx_description
1 polymer ?
#
loop_
_entity_poly.entity_id
_entity_poly.type
_entity_poly.pdbx_seq_one_letter_code
_entity_poly.pdbx_strand_id
1 'polypeptide(L)'
;DRYGATLRITRLRPSGRGADVWDELHPTAAQQVELYNWLVAKGDRVLTGDSFFHLAGLGAPGALAGLNMCGAGRVVCLIDPVGDVYACPFAIHDRFLAGNIVSDGSFDNVWKNSALFTQLRQPQSAGACGSCGHYDACRGGCMAAKFFTGLPLDGPDPECVEGYGAPAWAAARDKPRPGADHSRGTPVMLTLQRPPAKPCNESPV
;
A
#
# COMPACT_ATOMS: atom_id res chain seq x y z
N ASP A 1 -1.86 26.13 5.66
CA ASP A 1 -1.85 27.14 6.74
C ASP A 1 -3.12 27.95 6.87
N ARG A 2 -3.67 28.56 5.80
CA ARG A 2 -4.91 29.37 5.85
C ARG A 2 -6.10 28.71 6.57
N TYR A 3 -6.24 27.39 6.49
CA TYR A 3 -7.35 26.63 7.07
C TYR A 3 -6.96 25.75 8.26
N GLY A 4 -5.70 25.83 8.74
CA GLY A 4 -5.21 24.95 9.81
C GLY A 4 -5.21 23.45 9.48
N ALA A 5 -5.35 23.08 8.21
CA ALA A 5 -5.40 21.69 7.78
C ALA A 5 -3.99 21.07 7.70
N THR A 6 -3.90 19.80 8.09
CA THR A 6 -2.68 18.98 7.95
C THR A 6 -2.71 18.25 6.61
N LEU A 7 -1.60 18.30 5.87
CA LEU A 7 -1.45 17.54 4.64
C LEU A 7 -0.99 16.11 4.96
N ARG A 8 -1.74 15.12 4.47
CA ARG A 8 -1.32 13.71 4.45
C ARG A 8 -1.17 13.25 3.00
N ILE A 9 -0.02 12.68 2.67
CA ILE A 9 0.24 12.09 1.36
C ILE A 9 0.37 10.58 1.52
N THR A 10 -0.27 9.84 0.62
CA THR A 10 -0.21 8.39 0.56
C THR A 10 0.31 7.99 -0.80
N ARG A 11 1.14 6.95 -0.84
CA ARG A 11 1.59 6.31 -2.09
C ARG A 11 0.38 5.84 -2.89
N LEU A 12 0.42 5.93 -4.22
CA LEU A 12 -0.52 5.19 -5.06
C LEU A 12 -0.50 3.72 -4.63
N ARG A 13 -1.66 3.08 -4.55
CA ARG A 13 -1.75 1.69 -4.08
C ARG A 13 -2.19 0.82 -5.24
N PRO A 14 -1.42 -0.21 -5.62
CA PRO A 14 -1.73 -1.07 -6.75
C PRO A 14 -2.86 -2.07 -6.45
N SER A 15 -3.86 -1.73 -5.61
CA SER A 15 -4.96 -2.63 -5.23
C SER A 15 -6.27 -2.27 -5.93
N GLY A 16 -7.12 -3.26 -6.21
CA GLY A 16 -8.38 -3.03 -6.97
C GLY A 16 -8.08 -2.41 -8.34
N ARG A 17 -8.84 -1.37 -8.74
CA ARG A 17 -8.58 -0.61 -9.98
C ARG A 17 -7.24 0.12 -9.99
N GLY A 18 -6.60 0.29 -8.83
CA GLY A 18 -5.24 0.82 -8.74
C GLY A 18 -4.20 -0.10 -9.41
N ALA A 19 -4.45 -1.40 -9.48
CA ALA A 19 -3.57 -2.36 -10.16
C ALA A 19 -3.51 -2.14 -11.68
N ASP A 20 -4.63 -1.68 -12.26
CA ASP A 20 -4.80 -1.45 -13.69
C ASP A 20 -4.03 -0.23 -14.17
N VAL A 21 -4.01 0.83 -13.35
CA VAL A 21 -3.36 2.12 -13.66
C VAL A 21 -1.95 2.24 -13.07
N TRP A 22 -1.51 1.24 -12.31
CA TRP A 22 -0.22 1.29 -11.61
C TRP A 22 0.95 1.57 -12.55
N ASP A 23 1.05 0.81 -13.65
CA ASP A 23 2.18 0.88 -14.59
C ASP A 23 2.26 2.25 -15.30
N GLU A 24 1.16 3.02 -15.33
CA GLU A 24 1.11 4.37 -15.92
C GLU A 24 1.37 5.46 -14.88
N LEU A 25 0.83 5.31 -13.67
CA LEU A 25 0.73 6.39 -12.69
C LEU A 25 1.75 6.31 -11.54
N HIS A 26 2.51 5.21 -11.42
CA HIS A 26 3.53 5.14 -10.38
C HIS A 26 4.66 6.15 -10.65
N PRO A 27 5.21 6.81 -9.61
CA PRO A 27 6.35 7.70 -9.79
C PRO A 27 7.56 6.99 -10.41
N THR A 28 8.24 7.67 -11.34
CA THR A 28 9.56 7.28 -11.84
C THR A 28 10.63 7.36 -10.74
N ALA A 29 11.76 6.70 -10.93
CA ALA A 29 12.88 6.77 -9.98
C ALA A 29 13.32 8.21 -9.66
N ALA A 30 13.36 9.09 -10.68
CA ALA A 30 13.70 10.50 -10.49
C ALA A 30 12.65 11.24 -9.65
N GLN A 31 11.36 10.99 -9.91
CA GLN A 31 10.26 11.56 -9.13
C GLN A 31 10.25 11.05 -7.68
N GLN A 32 10.68 9.81 -7.42
CA GLN A 32 10.82 9.28 -6.06
C GLN A 32 11.91 10.05 -5.28
N VAL A 33 13.04 10.38 -5.91
CA VAL A 33 14.09 11.21 -5.31
C VAL A 33 13.61 12.63 -5.06
N GLU A 34 12.87 13.22 -6.01
CA GLU A 34 12.26 14.54 -5.84
C GLU A 34 11.27 14.55 -4.66
N LEU A 35 10.38 13.56 -4.60
CA LEU A 35 9.43 13.38 -3.52
C LEU A 35 10.14 13.21 -2.17
N TYR A 36 11.19 12.40 -2.11
CA TYR A 36 12.01 12.22 -0.91
C TYR A 36 12.56 13.56 -0.42
N ASN A 37 13.25 14.32 -1.29
CA ASN A 37 13.85 15.59 -0.93
C ASN A 37 12.79 16.58 -0.43
N TRP A 38 11.63 16.61 -1.09
CA TRP A 38 10.51 17.44 -0.68
C TRP A 38 9.96 17.03 0.69
N LEU A 39 9.77 15.73 0.96
CA LEU A 39 9.30 15.23 2.25
C LEU A 39 10.28 15.58 3.38
N VAL A 40 11.58 15.37 3.18
CA VAL A 40 12.61 15.75 4.15
C VAL A 40 12.57 17.26 4.43
N ALA A 41 12.45 18.09 3.40
CA ALA A 41 12.36 19.55 3.57
C ALA A 41 11.08 20.00 4.30
N LYS A 42 9.98 19.27 4.17
CA LYS A 42 8.73 19.56 4.87
C LYS A 42 8.72 19.06 6.31
N GLY A 43 9.40 17.95 6.59
CA GLY A 43 9.39 17.30 7.90
C GLY A 43 7.97 16.95 8.35
N ASP A 44 7.70 17.09 9.65
CA ASP A 44 6.43 16.69 10.28
C ASP A 44 5.20 17.50 9.85
N ARG A 45 5.39 18.54 9.02
CA ARG A 45 4.28 19.30 8.41
C ARG A 45 3.49 18.47 7.39
N VAL A 46 4.08 17.39 6.88
CA VAL A 46 3.43 16.47 5.95
C VAL A 46 3.49 15.06 6.50
N LEU A 47 2.31 14.47 6.69
CA LEU A 47 2.20 13.12 7.19
C LEU A 47 2.23 12.12 6.02
N THR A 48 3.08 11.10 6.13
CA THR A 48 3.15 9.99 5.16
C THR A 48 2.36 8.76 5.66
N GLY A 49 2.26 8.61 6.99
CA GLY A 49 1.66 7.45 7.64
C GLY A 49 2.49 6.17 7.38
N ASP A 50 1.82 5.09 7.03
CA ASP A 50 2.39 3.80 6.62
C ASP A 50 2.65 3.74 5.10
N SER A 51 3.15 4.85 4.56
CA SER A 51 3.44 5.02 3.13
C SER A 51 4.92 5.31 2.92
N PHE A 52 5.43 4.93 1.75
CA PHE A 52 6.78 5.27 1.29
C PHE A 52 7.96 4.61 2.04
N PHE A 53 7.77 3.40 2.58
CA PHE A 53 8.87 2.60 3.19
C PHE A 53 10.11 2.50 2.31
N HIS A 54 9.93 2.37 0.99
CA HIS A 54 11.01 2.25 0.02
C HIS A 54 11.90 3.49 -0.03
N LEU A 55 11.36 4.68 0.25
CA LEU A 55 12.12 5.93 0.29
C LEU A 55 13.05 6.00 1.50
N ALA A 56 12.82 5.22 2.55
CA ALA A 56 13.74 5.18 3.70
C ALA A 56 15.11 4.59 3.33
N GLY A 57 15.22 3.88 2.19
CA GLY A 57 16.52 3.51 1.62
C GLY A 57 17.34 4.72 1.15
N LEU A 58 16.71 5.89 0.95
CA LEU A 58 17.37 7.13 0.57
C LEU A 58 17.83 7.93 1.80
N GLY A 59 19.07 8.41 1.72
CA GLY A 59 19.68 9.32 2.69
C GLY A 59 19.88 8.73 4.10
N ALA A 60 19.91 9.58 5.11
CA ALA A 60 20.26 9.19 6.47
C ALA A 60 19.10 8.46 7.19
N PRO A 61 19.39 7.45 8.04
CA PRO A 61 18.37 6.80 8.86
C PRO A 61 17.56 7.82 9.68
N GLY A 62 16.22 7.72 9.60
CA GLY A 62 15.31 8.63 10.31
C GLY A 62 15.07 9.98 9.64
N ALA A 63 15.60 10.22 8.43
CA ALA A 63 15.34 11.45 7.68
C ALA A 63 13.85 11.62 7.30
N LEU A 64 13.12 10.51 7.16
CA LEU A 64 11.66 10.51 7.01
C LEU A 64 11.01 10.05 8.31
N ALA A 65 10.12 10.87 8.86
CA ALA A 65 9.27 10.49 9.97
C ALA A 65 8.26 9.41 9.52
N GLY A 66 8.14 8.32 10.28
CA GLY A 66 7.20 7.25 10.00
C GLY A 66 7.70 5.86 10.39
N LEU A 67 6.89 4.84 10.08
CA LEU A 67 7.29 3.45 10.26
C LEU A 67 8.26 3.06 9.13
N ASN A 68 9.40 2.49 9.48
CA ASN A 68 10.36 1.90 8.55
C ASN A 68 10.11 0.39 8.30
N MET A 69 8.96 -0.10 8.76
CA MET A 69 8.58 -1.51 8.69
C MET A 69 7.10 -1.67 8.35
N CYS A 70 6.77 -2.79 7.71
CA CYS A 70 5.38 -3.15 7.46
C CYS A 70 4.61 -3.34 8.77
N GLY A 71 3.54 -2.55 8.95
CA GLY A 71 2.67 -2.60 10.12
C GLY A 71 1.54 -3.64 10.05
N ALA A 72 1.39 -4.34 8.93
CA ALA A 72 0.25 -5.23 8.67
C ALA A 72 0.12 -6.32 9.74
N GLY A 73 -1.05 -6.41 10.38
CA GLY A 73 -1.32 -7.32 11.49
C GLY A 73 -0.53 -7.06 12.77
N ARG A 74 0.31 -6.01 12.82
CA ARG A 74 1.18 -5.65 13.96
C ARG A 74 0.69 -4.39 14.67
N VAL A 75 0.46 -3.33 13.90
CA VAL A 75 0.00 -2.02 14.37
C VAL A 75 -1.16 -1.48 13.56
N VAL A 76 -1.53 -2.16 12.48
CA VAL A 76 -2.69 -1.83 11.64
C VAL A 76 -3.38 -3.10 11.15
N CYS A 77 -4.70 -3.03 11.01
CA CYS A 77 -5.54 -3.94 10.23
C CYS A 77 -6.71 -3.14 9.64
N LEU A 78 -7.46 -3.74 8.72
CA LEU A 78 -8.73 -3.23 8.23
C LEU A 78 -9.85 -4.14 8.74
N ILE A 79 -10.96 -3.54 9.18
CA ILE A 79 -12.23 -4.24 9.35
C ILE A 79 -13.17 -3.65 8.30
N ASP A 80 -13.72 -4.48 7.44
CA ASP A 80 -14.62 -4.04 6.38
C ASP A 80 -16.09 -3.94 6.87
N PRO A 81 -17.03 -3.47 6.03
CA PRO A 81 -18.43 -3.30 6.44
C PRO A 81 -19.19 -4.60 6.76
N VAL A 82 -18.74 -5.77 6.29
CA VAL A 82 -19.36 -7.07 6.60
C VAL A 82 -18.66 -7.77 7.77
N GLY A 83 -17.62 -7.16 8.31
CA GLY A 83 -16.89 -7.61 9.49
C GLY A 83 -15.61 -8.37 9.19
N ASP A 84 -15.22 -8.50 7.91
CA ASP A 84 -13.99 -9.18 7.52
C ASP A 84 -12.77 -8.36 7.95
N VAL A 85 -11.79 -9.04 8.54
CA VAL A 85 -10.59 -8.43 9.09
C VAL A 85 -9.41 -8.76 8.18
N TYR A 86 -8.83 -7.75 7.54
CA TYR A 86 -7.65 -7.91 6.69
C TYR A 86 -6.39 -7.35 7.36
N ALA A 87 -5.23 -7.95 7.08
CA ALA A 87 -3.96 -7.52 7.68
C ALA A 87 -3.54 -6.10 7.35
N CYS A 88 -3.98 -5.55 6.22
CA CYS A 88 -3.60 -4.22 5.76
C CYS A 88 -4.76 -3.58 5.00
N PRO A 89 -5.04 -2.28 5.19
CA PRO A 89 -6.06 -1.57 4.41
C PRO A 89 -5.79 -1.55 2.91
N PHE A 90 -4.54 -1.81 2.48
CA PHE A 90 -4.17 -1.93 1.08
C PHE A 90 -4.23 -3.35 0.55
N ALA A 91 -4.55 -4.34 1.39
CA ALA A 91 -4.49 -5.75 1.05
C ALA A 91 -5.83 -6.45 1.32
N ILE A 92 -6.89 -5.92 0.71
CA ILE A 92 -8.25 -6.50 0.75
C ILE A 92 -8.32 -7.65 -0.26
N HIS A 93 -7.77 -8.80 0.13
CA HIS A 93 -7.68 -10.01 -0.67
C HIS A 93 -7.61 -11.21 0.27
N ASP A 94 -8.17 -12.36 -0.13
CA ASP A 94 -8.33 -13.56 0.71
C ASP A 94 -7.02 -14.04 1.35
N ARG A 95 -5.90 -13.95 0.62
CA ARG A 95 -4.54 -14.20 1.13
C ARG A 95 -4.20 -13.44 2.43
N PHE A 96 -4.83 -12.28 2.64
CA PHE A 96 -4.60 -11.41 3.80
C PHE A 96 -5.82 -11.30 4.72
N LEU A 97 -6.83 -12.14 4.53
CA LEU A 97 -7.98 -12.26 5.43
C LEU A 97 -7.57 -13.00 6.70
N ALA A 98 -7.78 -12.37 7.85
CA ALA A 98 -7.42 -12.90 9.16
C ALA A 98 -8.61 -13.56 9.89
N GLY A 99 -9.84 -13.24 9.49
CA GLY A 99 -11.07 -13.71 10.12
C GLY A 99 -12.19 -12.70 9.94
N ASN A 100 -13.30 -12.88 10.66
CA ASN A 100 -14.45 -12.00 10.67
C ASN A 100 -14.96 -11.78 12.10
N ILE A 101 -15.24 -10.52 12.47
CA ILE A 101 -15.58 -10.15 13.85
C ILE A 101 -16.93 -10.71 14.33
N VAL A 102 -17.81 -11.10 13.41
CA VAL A 102 -19.16 -11.63 13.70
C VAL A 102 -19.10 -13.15 13.81
N SER A 103 -18.46 -13.83 12.86
CA SER A 103 -18.37 -15.31 12.89
C SER A 103 -17.34 -15.82 13.89
N ASP A 104 -16.27 -15.05 14.14
CA ASP A 104 -15.14 -15.50 14.98
C ASP A 104 -15.21 -14.92 16.39
N GLY A 105 -16.39 -14.48 16.80
CA GLY A 105 -16.76 -14.10 18.17
C GLY A 105 -16.36 -12.69 18.60
N SER A 106 -15.20 -12.17 18.19
CA SER A 106 -14.81 -10.78 18.47
C SER A 106 -13.57 -10.32 17.68
N PHE A 107 -13.38 -9.01 17.59
CA PHE A 107 -12.12 -8.44 17.11
C PHE A 107 -10.92 -8.85 17.99
N ASP A 108 -11.08 -8.94 19.31
CA ASP A 108 -9.99 -9.34 20.22
C ASP A 108 -9.47 -10.74 19.89
N ASN A 109 -10.38 -11.67 19.60
CA ASN A 109 -10.03 -13.02 19.18
C ASN A 109 -9.27 -13.01 17.84
N VAL A 110 -9.79 -12.34 16.81
CA VAL A 110 -9.12 -12.26 15.51
C VAL A 110 -7.74 -11.58 15.63
N TRP A 111 -7.66 -10.49 16.40
CA TRP A 111 -6.41 -9.75 16.59
C TRP A 111 -5.35 -10.58 17.30
N LYS A 112 -5.69 -11.33 18.36
CA LYS A 112 -4.71 -12.08 19.15
C LYS A 112 -4.40 -13.46 18.57
N ASN A 113 -5.40 -14.13 18.01
CA ASN A 113 -5.33 -15.57 17.74
C ASN A 113 -5.37 -15.94 16.26
N SER A 114 -5.54 -15.00 15.31
CA SER A 114 -5.51 -15.37 13.89
C SER A 114 -4.15 -15.93 13.50
N ALA A 115 -4.17 -17.02 12.71
CA ALA A 115 -2.95 -17.65 12.21
C ALA A 115 -2.14 -16.67 11.34
N LEU A 116 -2.83 -15.87 10.51
CA LEU A 116 -2.20 -14.88 9.66
C LEU A 116 -1.48 -13.80 10.47
N PHE A 117 -2.11 -13.19 11.49
CA PHE A 117 -1.45 -12.15 12.28
C PHE A 117 -0.32 -12.73 13.12
N THR A 118 -0.49 -13.95 13.64
CA THR A 118 0.58 -14.68 14.32
C THR A 118 1.80 -14.84 13.41
N GLN A 119 1.59 -15.27 12.16
CA GLN A 119 2.66 -15.40 11.17
C GLN A 119 3.31 -14.06 10.82
N LEU A 120 2.52 -13.01 10.57
CA LEU A 120 3.03 -11.69 10.21
C LEU A 120 3.82 -11.05 11.35
N ARG A 121 3.54 -11.39 12.61
CA ARG A 121 4.29 -10.89 13.78
C ARG A 121 5.63 -11.58 13.99
N GLN A 122 5.87 -12.75 13.40
CA GLN A 122 7.17 -13.41 13.47
C GLN A 122 8.26 -12.61 12.73
N PRO A 123 9.54 -12.76 13.11
CA PRO A 123 10.66 -12.26 12.32
C PRO A 123 10.54 -12.73 10.87
N GLN A 124 10.60 -11.78 9.93
CA GLN A 124 10.47 -12.08 8.51
C GLN A 124 11.86 -12.21 7.89
N SER A 125 11.99 -13.11 6.91
CA SER A 125 13.20 -13.21 6.09
C SER A 125 13.39 -11.92 5.29
N ALA A 126 14.64 -11.49 5.15
CA ALA A 126 14.99 -10.37 4.27
C ALA A 126 14.85 -10.73 2.78
N GLY A 127 14.73 -12.01 2.45
CA GLY A 127 14.60 -12.50 1.08
C GLY A 127 15.72 -11.99 0.19
N ALA A 128 15.37 -11.52 -1.01
CA ALA A 128 16.29 -10.92 -1.97
C ALA A 128 16.99 -9.64 -1.44
N CYS A 129 16.47 -9.01 -0.37
CA CYS A 129 17.06 -7.82 0.23
C CYS A 129 18.12 -8.14 1.30
N GLY A 130 18.40 -9.41 1.61
CA GLY A 130 19.27 -9.80 2.73
C GLY A 130 20.72 -9.33 2.66
N SER A 131 21.23 -9.08 1.45
CA SER A 131 22.56 -8.51 1.22
C SER A 131 22.55 -7.00 0.93
N CYS A 132 21.39 -6.35 0.95
CA CYS A 132 21.26 -4.93 0.66
C CYS A 132 21.67 -4.08 1.87
N GLY A 133 22.59 -3.14 1.66
CA GLY A 133 23.05 -2.21 2.72
C GLY A 133 21.96 -1.30 3.29
N HIS A 134 20.81 -1.21 2.62
CA HIS A 134 19.67 -0.38 3.03
C HIS A 134 18.54 -1.19 3.70
N TYR A 135 18.72 -2.51 3.91
CA TYR A 135 17.65 -3.38 4.40
C TYR A 135 17.09 -2.93 5.77
N ASP A 136 17.94 -2.48 6.69
CA ASP A 136 17.49 -2.01 8.00
C ASP A 136 16.64 -0.73 7.92
N ALA A 137 16.80 0.06 6.86
CA ALA A 137 16.08 1.30 6.66
C ALA A 137 14.69 1.09 6.02
N CYS A 138 14.54 0.15 5.08
CA CYS A 138 13.27 -0.03 4.35
C CYS A 138 12.56 -1.37 4.61
N ARG A 139 13.26 -2.36 5.17
CA ARG A 139 12.79 -3.74 5.40
C ARG A 139 12.20 -4.42 4.15
N GLY A 140 12.72 -4.07 2.97
CA GLY A 140 12.25 -4.58 1.69
C GLY A 140 10.92 -3.96 1.21
N GLY A 141 10.42 -2.91 1.87
CA GLY A 141 9.29 -2.11 1.42
C GLY A 141 7.90 -2.73 1.67
N CYS A 142 6.93 -2.37 0.83
CA CYS A 142 5.52 -2.69 1.05
C CYS A 142 5.12 -4.06 0.51
N MET A 143 4.73 -4.98 1.41
CA MET A 143 4.22 -6.31 1.04
C MET A 143 3.01 -6.24 0.09
N ALA A 144 2.06 -5.33 0.34
CA ALA A 144 0.88 -5.16 -0.52
C ALA A 144 1.26 -4.69 -1.92
N ALA A 145 2.21 -3.75 -2.03
CA ALA A 145 2.69 -3.27 -3.33
C ALA A 145 3.28 -4.41 -4.15
N LYS A 146 4.13 -5.25 -3.55
CA LYS A 146 4.68 -6.45 -4.20
C LYS A 146 3.56 -7.38 -4.67
N PHE A 147 2.65 -7.74 -3.76
CA PHE A 147 1.58 -8.68 -4.05
C PHE A 147 0.74 -8.26 -5.25
N PHE A 148 0.15 -7.06 -5.24
CA PHE A 148 -0.76 -6.68 -6.32
C PHE A 148 -0.07 -6.26 -7.61
N THR A 149 1.22 -5.93 -7.55
CA THR A 149 2.02 -5.78 -8.77
C THR A 149 2.50 -7.13 -9.32
N GLY A 150 2.18 -8.27 -8.68
CA GLY A 150 2.58 -9.60 -9.15
C GLY A 150 4.04 -9.95 -8.84
N LEU A 151 4.67 -9.26 -7.90
CA LEU A 151 6.03 -9.52 -7.44
C LEU A 151 6.05 -10.52 -6.27
N PRO A 152 7.11 -11.35 -6.15
CA PRO A 152 7.31 -12.21 -4.99
C PRO A 152 7.36 -11.40 -3.69
N LEU A 153 6.76 -11.93 -2.60
CA LEU A 153 6.74 -11.21 -1.31
C LEU A 153 8.13 -11.06 -0.68
N ASP A 154 9.01 -12.02 -0.94
CA ASP A 154 10.42 -12.06 -0.55
C ASP A 154 11.33 -11.32 -1.56
N GLY A 155 10.75 -10.76 -2.63
CA GLY A 155 11.44 -9.85 -3.55
C GLY A 155 11.52 -8.41 -3.03
N PRO A 156 12.21 -7.51 -3.74
CA PRO A 156 12.21 -6.08 -3.42
C PRO A 156 10.85 -5.42 -3.70
N ASP A 157 10.62 -4.23 -3.13
CA ASP A 157 9.49 -3.38 -3.51
C ASP A 157 9.59 -3.02 -5.01
N PRO A 158 8.47 -2.96 -5.78
CA PRO A 158 8.50 -2.54 -7.18
C PRO A 158 9.14 -1.16 -7.40
N GLU A 159 9.07 -0.28 -6.40
CA GLU A 159 9.68 1.06 -6.42
C GLU A 159 10.94 1.15 -5.55
N CYS A 160 11.64 0.02 -5.35
CA CYS A 160 12.94 0.01 -4.67
C CYS A 160 13.87 1.10 -5.24
N VAL A 161 14.43 1.93 -4.36
CA VAL A 161 15.22 3.11 -4.74
C VAL A 161 16.56 2.76 -5.39
N GLU A 162 17.06 1.54 -5.15
CA GLU A 162 18.23 0.97 -5.85
C GLU A 162 17.89 0.37 -7.22
N GLY A 163 16.60 0.38 -7.62
CA GLY A 163 16.13 -0.16 -8.89
C GLY A 163 15.98 -1.70 -8.92
N TYR A 164 16.24 -2.41 -7.83
CA TYR A 164 16.16 -3.89 -7.80
C TYR A 164 14.76 -4.45 -8.06
N GLY A 165 13.71 -3.64 -7.88
CA GLY A 165 12.33 -4.01 -8.26
C GLY A 165 12.06 -3.97 -9.77
N ALA A 166 12.85 -3.19 -10.53
CA ALA A 166 12.59 -2.91 -11.93
C ALA A 166 12.56 -4.15 -12.85
N PRO A 167 13.52 -5.09 -12.74
CA PRO A 167 13.51 -6.27 -13.60
C PRO A 167 12.30 -7.16 -13.35
N ALA A 168 11.88 -7.30 -12.09
CA ALA A 168 10.77 -8.17 -11.72
C ALA A 168 9.43 -7.61 -12.20
N TRP A 169 9.26 -6.28 -12.24
CA TRP A 169 8.03 -5.67 -12.74
C TRP A 169 8.00 -5.47 -14.25
N ALA A 170 9.15 -5.35 -14.92
CA ALA A 170 9.22 -5.32 -16.39
C ALA A 170 8.84 -6.67 -17.04
N ALA A 171 8.86 -7.77 -16.29
CA ALA A 171 8.44 -9.08 -16.76
C ALA A 171 6.92 -9.19 -16.91
N ALA A 172 6.47 -10.20 -17.66
CA ALA A 172 5.06 -10.61 -17.66
C ALA A 172 4.68 -11.11 -16.26
N ARG A 173 3.59 -10.56 -15.71
CA ARG A 173 3.16 -10.78 -14.33
C ARG A 173 1.68 -11.09 -14.28
N ASP A 174 1.31 -11.98 -13.36
CA ASP A 174 -0.07 -12.17 -12.98
C ASP A 174 -0.38 -11.25 -11.79
N LYS A 175 -1.31 -10.30 -11.98
CA LYS A 175 -1.72 -9.35 -10.94
C LYS A 175 -2.91 -9.94 -10.19
N PRO A 176 -2.78 -10.29 -8.90
CA PRO A 176 -3.87 -10.86 -8.13
C PRO A 176 -5.10 -9.95 -8.13
N ARG A 177 -6.26 -10.53 -8.41
CA ARG A 177 -7.55 -9.87 -8.28
C ARG A 177 -8.22 -10.30 -6.97
N PRO A 178 -8.90 -9.39 -6.25
CA PRO A 178 -9.75 -9.79 -5.14
C PRO A 178 -10.75 -10.86 -5.59
N GLY A 179 -11.02 -11.86 -4.73
CA GLY A 179 -11.97 -12.94 -5.03
C GLY A 179 -13.40 -12.43 -5.21
N ALA A 180 -13.75 -11.33 -4.55
CA ALA A 180 -15.01 -10.62 -4.71
C ALA A 180 -14.84 -9.39 -5.60
N ASP A 181 -15.54 -9.37 -6.74
CA ASP A 181 -15.71 -8.15 -7.52
C ASP A 181 -16.91 -7.36 -6.95
N HIS A 182 -16.63 -6.37 -6.11
CA HIS A 182 -17.65 -5.45 -5.60
C HIS A 182 -18.03 -4.36 -6.62
N SER A 183 -17.41 -4.36 -7.81
CA SER A 183 -17.88 -3.56 -8.93
C SER A 183 -19.24 -4.12 -9.34
N ARG A 184 -20.32 -3.36 -9.09
CA ARG A 184 -21.63 -3.75 -9.63
C ARG A 184 -21.49 -3.81 -11.16
N GLY A 185 -21.59 -5.01 -11.74
CA GLY A 185 -21.49 -5.22 -13.19
C GLY A 185 -22.60 -4.50 -13.99
N THR A 186 -23.63 -4.02 -13.30
CA THR A 186 -24.62 -3.09 -13.85
C THR A 186 -24.28 -1.68 -13.39
N PRO A 187 -24.03 -0.73 -14.32
CA PRO A 187 -23.91 0.68 -13.97
C PRO A 187 -25.13 1.09 -13.16
N VAL A 188 -24.92 1.69 -11.99
CA VAL A 188 -26.02 2.36 -11.28
C VAL A 188 -26.34 3.60 -12.09
N MET A 189 -27.36 3.49 -12.95
CA MET A 189 -27.86 4.62 -13.73
C MET A 189 -28.43 5.65 -12.76
N LEU A 190 -27.66 6.70 -12.49
CA LEU A 190 -28.13 7.84 -11.72
C LEU A 190 -29.24 8.54 -12.53
N THR A 191 -30.47 8.51 -12.04
CA THR A 191 -31.54 9.35 -12.60
C THR A 191 -31.28 10.79 -12.17
N LEU A 192 -30.54 11.52 -12.99
CA LEU A 192 -30.25 12.93 -12.74
C LEU A 192 -31.53 13.76 -12.99
N GLN A 193 -32.08 14.38 -11.95
CA GLN A 193 -33.21 15.31 -12.08
C GLN A 193 -32.84 16.57 -12.87
N ARG A 194 -31.55 16.88 -12.98
CA ARG A 194 -30.99 17.95 -13.80
C ARG A 194 -29.70 17.48 -14.45
N PRO A 195 -29.43 17.83 -15.72
CA PRO A 195 -28.15 17.56 -16.36
C PRO A 195 -27.01 18.18 -15.53
N PRO A 196 -25.81 17.55 -15.50
CA PRO A 196 -24.64 18.18 -14.91
C PRO A 196 -24.40 19.53 -15.60
N ALA A 197 -24.15 20.59 -14.83
CA ALA A 197 -23.88 21.91 -15.39
C ALA A 197 -22.59 21.95 -16.23
N LYS A 198 -21.71 20.97 -16.04
CA LYS A 198 -20.49 20.74 -16.83
C LYS A 198 -20.27 19.23 -16.96
N PRO A 199 -19.79 18.74 -18.11
CA PRO A 199 -19.30 17.37 -18.22
C PRO A 199 -18.16 17.15 -17.21
N CYS A 200 -18.07 15.94 -16.67
CA CYS A 200 -16.89 15.54 -15.91
C CYS A 200 -15.67 15.76 -16.80
N ASN A 201 -14.65 16.45 -16.27
CA ASN A 201 -13.40 16.58 -16.99
C ASN A 201 -12.74 15.20 -17.00
N GLU A 202 -12.81 14.50 -18.14
CA GLU A 202 -12.22 13.17 -18.32
C GLU A 202 -10.69 13.25 -18.51
N SER A 203 -10.10 14.45 -18.47
CA SER A 203 -8.65 14.63 -18.54
C SER A 203 -8.00 14.41 -17.17
N PRO A 204 -7.09 13.44 -17.01
CA PRO A 204 -6.17 13.38 -15.89
C PRO A 204 -5.00 14.37 -16.03
N VAL A 205 -4.97 15.17 -17.11
CA VAL A 205 -3.98 16.23 -17.39
C VAL A 205 -4.58 17.61 -17.11
#